data_AF-A0A7S1XNB0-F1
#
_entry.id   AF-A0A7S1XNB0-F1
#
_cell.length_a   1.000
_cell.length_b   1.000
_cell.length_c   1.000
_cell.angle_alpha   90.00
_cell.angle_beta   90.00
_cell.angle_gamma   90.00
#
_symmetry.space_group_name_H-M   'P 1'
#
loop_
_entity.id
_entity.type
_entity.pdbx_description
1 polymer ?
#
loop_
_entity_poly.entity_id
_entity_poly.type
_entity_poly.pdbx_seq_one_letter_code
_entity_poly.pdbx_strand_id
1 'polypeptide(L)'
;DYVCFRGMDNDCGRVGTGEATSFYAAGPPYVATAAQMLAIAEDWVETAPRIYEEYPELLAEMYGYSTAAAMHNLRHTIVRSWMISNKHMGKGEGWRDIDALPRDDVMCAPGYAKRLRERGDKLPQFYHYCRAEGRKQDWIFSKHRVPHDIFTCEAPLLAYPPVEMQAEDWGVNGPKVFDYSSEQERQRVTFMLCYAIDSVNEAARDYKRRNCGPDANYEETVRMHDKREIVSSAKVREARAAKAAKNAAKEEGGDRMRIPGF
;
A
#
# COMPACT_ATOMS: atom_id res chain seq x y z
N ASP A 1 15.54 -5.42 -14.67
CA ASP A 1 16.86 -6.03 -14.39
C ASP A 1 17.66 -5.16 -13.41
N TYR A 2 17.25 -5.07 -12.15
CA TYR A 2 17.75 -4.02 -11.23
C TYR A 2 18.45 -4.54 -9.97
N VAL A 3 18.64 -5.86 -9.84
CA VAL A 3 19.26 -6.44 -8.64
C VAL A 3 20.77 -6.57 -8.79
N CYS A 4 21.27 -6.87 -10.00
CA CYS A 4 22.69 -7.05 -10.26
C CYS A 4 23.08 -6.33 -11.55
N PHE A 5 24.16 -5.55 -11.50
CA PHE A 5 24.70 -4.85 -12.66
C PHE A 5 25.48 -5.81 -13.55
N ARG A 6 25.31 -5.72 -14.88
CA ARG A 6 26.15 -6.47 -15.82
C ARG A 6 27.61 -6.04 -15.66
N GLY A 7 28.51 -7.00 -15.42
CA GLY A 7 29.94 -6.76 -15.29
C GLY A 7 30.47 -6.76 -13.85
N MET A 8 29.64 -7.04 -12.84
CA MET A 8 30.13 -7.38 -11.50
C MET A 8 30.87 -8.72 -11.53
N ASP A 9 32.15 -8.72 -11.16
CA ASP A 9 32.95 -9.95 -11.00
C ASP A 9 32.71 -10.60 -9.63
N ASN A 10 31.45 -10.88 -9.33
CA ASN A 10 30.99 -11.53 -8.10
C ASN A 10 29.75 -12.38 -8.38
N ASP A 11 29.21 -13.02 -7.33
CA ASP A 11 28.07 -13.94 -7.49
C ASP A 11 26.78 -13.24 -7.94
N CYS A 12 26.62 -11.93 -7.68
CA CYS A 12 25.49 -11.14 -8.20
C CYS A 12 25.49 -11.12 -9.74
N GLY A 13 26.67 -10.97 -10.36
CA GLY A 13 26.80 -10.98 -11.82
C GLY A 13 26.34 -12.28 -12.50
N ARG A 14 26.16 -13.36 -11.73
CA ARG A 14 25.70 -14.67 -12.18
C ARG A 14 24.20 -14.92 -11.95
N VAL A 15 23.51 -14.04 -11.22
CA VAL A 15 22.09 -14.18 -10.89
C VAL A 15 21.24 -13.82 -12.11
N GLY A 16 20.46 -14.80 -12.61
CA GLY A 16 19.51 -14.58 -13.70
C GLY A 16 18.26 -13.82 -13.25
N THR A 17 17.55 -13.18 -14.18
CA THR A 17 16.35 -12.35 -13.87
C THR A 17 15.27 -13.11 -13.07
N GLY A 18 14.99 -14.36 -13.42
CA GLY A 18 14.01 -15.19 -12.70
C GLY A 18 14.41 -15.46 -11.25
N GLU A 19 15.70 -15.68 -11.00
CA GLU A 19 16.25 -15.88 -9.66
C GLU A 19 16.23 -14.56 -8.86
N ALA A 20 16.66 -13.47 -9.47
CA ALA A 20 16.58 -12.12 -8.89
C ALA A 20 15.17 -11.79 -8.40
N THR A 21 14.16 -11.97 -9.25
CA THR A 21 12.75 -11.72 -8.89
C THR A 21 12.23 -12.66 -7.81
N SER A 22 12.71 -13.91 -7.78
CA SER A 22 12.18 -14.94 -6.87
C SER A 22 12.77 -14.89 -5.47
N PHE A 23 14.06 -14.53 -5.34
CA PHE A 23 14.81 -14.68 -4.10
C PHE A 23 15.47 -13.40 -3.59
N TYR A 24 15.58 -12.35 -4.40
CA TYR A 24 16.35 -11.17 -4.03
C TYR A 24 15.56 -9.87 -4.13
N ALA A 25 14.49 -9.81 -4.92
CA ALA A 25 13.60 -8.64 -5.03
C ALA A 25 12.73 -8.45 -3.77
N ALA A 26 13.37 -8.08 -2.67
CA ALA A 26 12.79 -7.87 -1.35
C ALA A 26 13.47 -6.69 -0.64
N GLY A 27 12.77 -6.10 0.33
CA GLY A 27 13.41 -5.20 1.30
C GLY A 27 14.15 -5.98 2.40
N PRO A 28 14.63 -5.28 3.44
CA PRO A 28 15.25 -5.91 4.60
C PRO A 28 14.38 -7.02 5.19
N PRO A 29 14.97 -8.11 5.70
CA PRO A 29 14.24 -9.31 6.05
C PRO A 29 13.64 -9.19 7.46
N TYR A 30 12.51 -9.84 7.70
CA TYR A 30 11.96 -9.97 9.05
C TYR A 30 12.79 -10.89 9.94
N VAL A 31 13.46 -11.88 9.34
CA VAL A 31 14.28 -12.87 10.04
C VAL A 31 15.56 -13.09 9.25
N ALA A 32 16.69 -12.87 9.90
CA ALA A 32 18.02 -13.19 9.39
C ALA A 32 18.96 -13.46 10.57
N THR A 33 20.04 -14.20 10.33
CA THR A 33 21.09 -14.35 11.34
C THR A 33 21.96 -13.09 11.39
N ALA A 34 22.55 -12.80 12.56
CA ALA A 34 23.45 -11.66 12.72
C ALA A 34 24.64 -11.72 11.74
N ALA A 35 25.20 -12.91 11.51
CA ALA A 35 26.29 -13.11 10.56
C ALA A 35 25.90 -12.77 9.11
N GLN A 36 24.71 -13.21 8.67
CA GLN A 36 24.21 -12.88 7.33
C GLN A 36 23.95 -11.38 7.17
N MET A 37 23.35 -10.75 8.18
CA MET A 37 23.11 -9.30 8.15
C MET A 37 24.40 -8.49 8.18
N LEU A 38 25.43 -8.96 8.90
CA LEU A 38 26.74 -8.31 8.91
C LEU A 38 27.37 -8.33 7.51
N ALA A 39 27.39 -9.49 6.85
CA ALA A 39 27.90 -9.61 5.48
C ALA A 39 27.14 -8.67 4.54
N ILE A 40 25.80 -8.71 4.56
CA ILE A 40 24.97 -7.80 3.76
C ILE A 40 25.31 -6.34 4.07
N ALA A 41 25.46 -5.95 5.33
CA ALA A 41 25.71 -4.57 5.72
C ALA A 41 27.04 -4.03 5.15
N GLU A 42 28.10 -4.85 5.13
CA GLU A 42 29.41 -4.47 4.58
C GLU A 42 29.32 -4.11 3.09
N ASP A 43 28.60 -4.90 2.29
CA ASP A 43 28.41 -4.61 0.86
C ASP A 43 27.28 -3.58 0.61
N TRP A 44 26.29 -3.49 1.50
CA TRP A 44 25.16 -2.59 1.34
C TRP A 44 25.57 -1.12 1.48
N VAL A 45 26.44 -0.79 2.43
CA VAL A 45 26.95 0.59 2.60
C VAL A 45 27.74 1.09 1.40
N GLU A 46 28.33 0.19 0.62
CA GLU A 46 29.06 0.51 -0.62
C GLU A 46 28.15 0.54 -1.85
N THR A 47 27.17 -0.35 -1.93
CA THR A 47 26.30 -0.49 -3.11
C THR A 47 25.16 0.52 -3.15
N ALA A 48 24.52 0.83 -2.01
CA ALA A 48 23.39 1.75 -1.99
C ALA A 48 23.73 3.17 -2.49
N PRO A 49 24.86 3.80 -2.11
CA PRO A 49 25.25 5.10 -2.66
C PRO A 49 25.47 5.07 -4.17
N ARG A 50 26.12 4.03 -4.71
CA ARG A 50 26.37 3.89 -6.15
C ARG A 50 25.08 3.73 -6.95
N ILE A 51 24.14 2.94 -6.41
CA ILE A 51 22.80 2.80 -7.00
C ILE A 51 22.08 4.15 -7.00
N TYR A 52 22.20 4.92 -5.92
CA TYR A 52 21.60 6.26 -5.85
C TYR A 52 22.24 7.25 -6.84
N GLU A 53 23.55 7.17 -7.07
CA GLU A 53 24.25 7.98 -8.07
C GLU A 53 23.74 7.71 -9.49
N GLU A 54 23.48 6.44 -9.82
CA GLU A 54 22.96 6.05 -11.15
C GLU A 54 21.44 6.24 -11.27
N TYR A 55 20.70 5.98 -10.19
CA TYR A 55 19.24 6.04 -10.11
C TYR A 55 18.85 6.83 -8.84
N PRO A 56 18.81 8.17 -8.89
CA PRO A 56 18.56 9.03 -7.72
C PRO A 56 17.11 8.99 -7.21
N GLU A 57 16.28 8.15 -7.82
CA GLU A 57 14.89 7.95 -7.41
C GLU A 57 14.79 7.13 -6.12
N LEU A 58 13.59 7.18 -5.53
CA LEU A 58 13.27 6.43 -4.32
C LEU A 58 13.65 4.94 -4.50
N LEU A 59 14.13 4.30 -3.43
CA LEU A 59 14.42 2.85 -3.26
C LEU A 59 15.87 2.38 -3.51
N ALA A 60 16.86 3.27 -3.63
CA ALA A 60 18.28 2.88 -3.72
C ALA A 60 18.73 1.97 -2.57
N GLU A 61 18.24 2.20 -1.35
CA GLU A 61 18.48 1.32 -0.20
C GLU A 61 17.94 -0.10 -0.40
N MET A 62 16.74 -0.25 -0.96
CA MET A 62 16.14 -1.57 -1.19
C MET A 62 16.86 -2.34 -2.30
N TYR A 63 17.27 -1.63 -3.37
CA TYR A 63 18.08 -2.23 -4.41
C TYR A 63 19.47 -2.61 -3.89
N GLY A 64 20.13 -1.73 -3.12
CA GLY A 64 21.43 -2.02 -2.51
C GLY A 64 21.38 -3.23 -1.59
N TYR A 65 20.33 -3.35 -0.78
CA TYR A 65 20.09 -4.53 0.04
C TYR A 65 19.96 -5.80 -0.83
N SER A 66 19.14 -5.75 -1.87
CA SER A 66 18.91 -6.88 -2.79
C SER A 66 20.19 -7.30 -3.50
N THR A 67 21.00 -6.32 -3.94
CA THR A 67 22.31 -6.53 -4.57
C THR A 67 23.30 -7.17 -3.61
N ALA A 68 23.46 -6.62 -2.39
CA ALA A 68 24.36 -7.15 -1.38
C ALA A 68 23.97 -8.58 -0.96
N ALA A 69 22.67 -8.85 -0.78
CA ALA A 69 22.22 -10.21 -0.51
C ALA A 69 22.55 -11.19 -1.64
N ALA A 70 22.44 -10.75 -2.90
CA ALA A 70 22.83 -11.55 -4.07
C ALA A 70 24.35 -11.75 -4.18
N MET A 71 25.17 -10.77 -3.81
CA MET A 71 26.63 -10.88 -3.75
C MET A 71 27.10 -11.99 -2.81
N HIS A 72 26.34 -12.27 -1.75
CA HIS A 72 26.62 -13.34 -0.78
C HIS A 72 25.80 -14.63 -1.00
N ASN A 73 25.06 -14.74 -2.11
CA ASN A 73 24.16 -15.86 -2.40
C ASN A 73 23.16 -16.16 -1.25
N LEU A 74 22.68 -15.11 -0.59
CA LEU A 74 21.73 -15.18 0.52
C LEU A 74 20.29 -15.11 -0.01
N ARG A 75 19.79 -16.25 -0.50
CA ARG A 75 18.42 -16.35 -1.04
C ARG A 75 17.36 -16.16 0.03
N HIS A 76 16.36 -15.32 -0.25
CA HIS A 76 15.21 -15.13 0.63
C HIS A 76 14.10 -16.12 0.35
N THR A 77 13.34 -16.44 1.40
CA THR A 77 11.98 -16.98 1.25
C THR A 77 10.99 -15.82 1.27
N ILE A 78 10.42 -15.47 0.12
CA ILE A 78 9.49 -14.34 -0.02
C ILE A 78 8.04 -14.82 0.15
N VAL A 79 7.39 -14.39 1.23
CA VAL A 79 5.98 -14.72 1.50
C VAL A 79 5.04 -13.69 0.85
N ARG A 80 4.71 -13.92 -0.41
CA ARG A 80 3.95 -12.98 -1.25
C ARG A 80 2.50 -12.77 -0.82
N SER A 81 1.84 -13.79 -0.26
CA SER A 81 0.42 -13.70 0.12
C SER A 81 0.17 -12.89 1.39
N TRP A 82 1.21 -12.59 2.17
CA TRP A 82 1.03 -11.96 3.48
C TRP A 82 0.94 -10.44 3.41
N MET A 83 1.30 -9.80 2.30
CA MET A 83 1.29 -8.35 2.18
C MET A 83 0.36 -7.89 1.07
N ILE A 84 -0.34 -6.78 1.32
CA ILE A 84 -0.93 -5.93 0.29
C ILE A 84 -0.35 -4.52 0.38
N SER A 85 -0.15 -3.86 -0.77
CA SER A 85 0.41 -2.51 -0.79
C SER A 85 -0.11 -1.62 -1.92
N ASN A 86 -0.27 -2.18 -3.11
CA ASN A 86 -0.67 -1.43 -4.31
C ASN A 86 -1.83 -2.14 -4.97
N LYS A 87 -2.98 -1.48 -5.00
CA LYS A 87 -4.23 -2.00 -5.58
C LYS A 87 -4.13 -2.51 -7.01
N HIS A 88 -3.14 -2.06 -7.79
CA HIS A 88 -2.92 -2.50 -9.17
C HIS A 88 -2.03 -3.74 -9.29
N MET A 89 -1.44 -4.21 -8.18
CA MET A 89 -0.63 -5.43 -8.19
C MET A 89 -1.53 -6.65 -8.37
N GLY A 90 -1.26 -7.45 -9.40
CA GLY A 90 -1.96 -8.71 -9.64
C GLY A 90 -1.26 -9.87 -8.94
N LYS A 91 -0.10 -10.26 -9.46
CA LYS A 91 0.74 -11.33 -8.92
C LYS A 91 1.80 -10.72 -8.00
N GLY A 92 2.03 -11.33 -6.84
CA GLY A 92 3.09 -10.94 -5.92
C GLY A 92 2.63 -10.42 -4.55
N GLU A 93 1.34 -10.21 -4.37
CA GLU A 93 0.71 -9.75 -3.13
C GLU A 93 -0.52 -10.61 -2.77
N GLY A 94 -1.05 -10.45 -1.56
CA GLY A 94 -2.22 -11.17 -1.02
C GLY A 94 -3.57 -10.78 -1.64
N TRP A 95 -3.61 -10.06 -2.76
CA TRP A 95 -4.85 -9.54 -3.34
C TRP A 95 -5.86 -10.61 -3.73
N ARG A 96 -5.41 -11.79 -4.13
CA ARG A 96 -6.31 -12.89 -4.49
C ARG A 96 -7.27 -13.23 -3.34
N ASP A 97 -6.77 -13.20 -2.11
CA ASP A 97 -7.58 -13.57 -0.95
C ASP A 97 -8.58 -12.44 -0.62
N ILE A 98 -8.22 -11.17 -0.89
CA ILE A 98 -9.14 -10.02 -0.78
C ILE A 98 -10.21 -10.03 -1.87
N ASP A 99 -9.82 -10.32 -3.11
CA ASP A 99 -10.73 -10.37 -4.26
C ASP A 99 -11.78 -11.49 -4.12
N ALA A 100 -11.46 -12.53 -3.34
CA ALA A 100 -12.34 -13.66 -3.05
C ALA A 100 -13.33 -13.39 -1.90
N LEU A 101 -13.19 -12.28 -1.17
CA LEU A 101 -14.11 -11.93 -0.09
C LEU A 101 -15.54 -11.68 -0.64
N PRO A 102 -16.58 -12.07 0.11
CA PRO A 102 -17.96 -11.74 -0.22
C PRO A 102 -18.17 -10.22 -0.34
N ARG A 103 -19.01 -9.81 -1.29
CA ARG A 103 -19.25 -8.39 -1.63
C ARG A 103 -20.47 -7.80 -0.92
N ASP A 104 -21.26 -8.65 -0.26
CA ASP A 104 -22.40 -8.31 0.59
C ASP A 104 -21.96 -7.87 2.00
N ASP A 105 -20.70 -8.11 2.37
CA ASP A 105 -20.12 -7.61 3.61
C ASP A 105 -19.98 -6.08 3.56
N VAL A 106 -20.56 -5.40 4.55
CA VAL A 106 -20.36 -3.97 4.78
C VAL A 106 -18.92 -3.75 5.26
N MET A 107 -17.96 -3.69 4.32
CA MET A 107 -16.52 -3.59 4.62
C MET A 107 -16.15 -2.40 5.52
N CYS A 108 -16.96 -1.34 5.48
CA CYS A 108 -16.75 -0.11 6.25
C CYS A 108 -17.60 -0.04 7.52
N ALA A 109 -18.26 -1.13 7.91
CA ALA A 109 -18.94 -1.19 9.20
C ALA A 109 -17.96 -1.53 10.33
N PRO A 110 -18.16 -0.98 11.55
CA PRO A 110 -17.37 -1.32 12.73
C PRO A 110 -17.25 -2.84 12.94
N GLY A 111 -16.04 -3.28 13.31
CA GLY A 111 -15.74 -4.68 13.60
C GLY A 111 -15.60 -5.58 12.36
N TYR A 112 -15.48 -5.00 11.16
CA TYR A 112 -15.26 -5.76 9.92
C TYR A 112 -14.02 -6.65 9.98
N ALA A 113 -12.87 -6.11 10.40
CA ALA A 113 -11.62 -6.86 10.53
C ALA A 113 -11.74 -8.01 11.53
N LYS A 114 -12.53 -7.82 12.60
CA LYS A 114 -12.83 -8.87 13.57
C LYS A 114 -13.71 -9.97 12.96
N ARG A 115 -14.78 -9.61 12.24
CA ARG A 115 -15.67 -10.58 11.56
C ARG A 115 -14.92 -11.47 10.57
N LEU A 116 -14.04 -10.88 9.74
CA LEU A 116 -13.23 -11.65 8.79
C LEU A 116 -12.33 -12.67 9.50
N ARG A 117 -11.72 -12.28 10.63
CA ARG A 117 -10.92 -13.18 11.46
C ARG A 117 -11.75 -14.31 12.08
N GLU A 118 -12.92 -13.98 12.64
CA GLU A 118 -13.83 -14.96 13.26
C GLU A 118 -14.41 -15.96 12.24
N ARG A 119 -14.63 -15.53 10.98
CA ARG A 119 -15.05 -16.42 9.88
C ARG A 119 -13.93 -17.35 9.40
N GLY A 120 -12.68 -17.05 9.73
CA GLY A 120 -11.50 -17.79 9.26
C GLY A 120 -11.11 -17.44 7.83
N ASP A 121 -11.44 -16.23 7.37
CA ASP A 121 -11.02 -15.77 6.04
C ASP A 121 -9.49 -15.67 5.96
N LYS A 122 -8.95 -15.96 4.78
CA LYS A 122 -7.53 -15.74 4.51
C LYS A 122 -7.32 -14.24 4.31
N LEU A 123 -6.55 -13.63 5.21
CA LEU A 123 -6.22 -12.23 5.13
C LEU A 123 -4.70 -12.03 5.07
N PRO A 124 -4.23 -11.03 4.30
CA PRO A 124 -2.85 -10.59 4.39
C PRO A 124 -2.57 -10.13 5.84
N GLN A 125 -1.43 -10.54 6.38
CA GLN A 125 -0.99 -10.18 7.73
C GLN A 125 -0.41 -8.77 7.79
N PHE A 126 0.15 -8.32 6.66
CA PHE A 126 0.82 -7.05 6.53
C PHE A 126 0.09 -6.15 5.55
N TYR A 127 0.01 -4.91 5.95
CA TYR A 127 -0.46 -3.83 5.12
C TYR A 127 0.70 -2.86 4.94
N HIS A 128 1.27 -2.78 3.74
CA HIS A 128 2.30 -1.79 3.43
C HIS A 128 1.67 -0.53 2.83
N TYR A 129 1.81 0.59 3.54
CA TYR A 129 1.23 1.86 3.16
C TYR A 129 2.27 2.82 2.56
N CYS A 130 2.53 2.71 1.26
CA CYS A 130 3.49 3.60 0.59
C CYS A 130 2.88 4.97 0.23
N ARG A 131 1.58 5.02 -0.10
CA ARG A 131 0.89 6.23 -0.55
C ARG A 131 -0.50 6.36 0.07
N ALA A 132 -0.97 7.60 0.21
CA ALA A 132 -2.36 7.89 0.56
C ALA A 132 -3.33 7.25 -0.44
N GLU A 133 -4.24 6.45 0.09
CA GLU A 133 -5.31 5.70 -0.53
C GLU A 133 -6.62 6.23 0.05
N GLY A 134 -7.52 6.62 -0.83
CA GLY A 134 -8.81 7.15 -0.44
C GLY A 134 -9.71 7.33 -1.64
N ARG A 135 -11.01 7.38 -1.36
CA ARG A 135 -12.04 7.55 -2.39
C ARG A 135 -12.57 8.98 -2.40
N LYS A 136 -12.76 9.63 -1.26
CA LYS A 136 -13.19 11.05 -1.23
C LYS A 136 -12.21 11.86 -0.42
N GLN A 137 -12.19 13.18 -0.62
CA GLN A 137 -11.25 14.06 0.09
C GLN A 137 -11.28 13.84 1.60
N ASP A 138 -12.48 13.61 2.15
CA ASP A 138 -12.70 13.40 3.59
C ASP A 138 -12.38 11.96 4.05
N TRP A 139 -12.14 11.05 3.11
CA TRP A 139 -12.03 9.60 3.32
C TRP A 139 -10.79 9.06 2.64
N ILE A 140 -9.65 9.45 3.22
CA ILE A 140 -8.31 9.06 2.84
C ILE A 140 -7.62 8.51 4.09
N PHE A 141 -6.98 7.35 3.99
CA PHE A 141 -6.04 6.91 5.02
C PHE A 141 -4.65 7.45 4.68
N SER A 142 -3.83 7.71 5.69
CA SER A 142 -2.39 7.94 5.50
C SER A 142 -1.69 7.82 6.84
N LYS A 143 -0.53 7.15 6.85
CA LYS A 143 0.28 7.02 8.07
C LYS A 143 0.65 8.38 8.69
N HIS A 144 0.74 9.43 7.87
CA HIS A 144 1.04 10.79 8.31
C HIS A 144 -0.20 11.58 8.76
N ARG A 145 -1.39 10.98 8.69
CA ARG A 145 -2.67 11.60 9.04
C ARG A 145 -3.38 10.92 10.21
N VAL A 146 -2.85 9.79 10.70
CA VAL A 146 -3.34 9.19 11.95
C VAL A 146 -2.93 10.13 13.10
N PRO A 147 -3.86 10.60 13.94
CA PRO A 147 -3.53 11.45 15.08
C PRO A 147 -2.51 10.77 15.99
N HIS A 148 -1.47 11.50 16.39
CA HIS A 148 -0.41 10.97 17.25
C HIS A 148 -0.91 10.61 18.66
N ASP A 149 -2.01 11.20 19.08
CA ASP A 149 -2.68 11.04 20.37
C ASP A 149 -3.86 10.05 20.32
N ILE A 150 -4.04 9.30 19.22
CA ILE A 150 -5.17 8.36 19.08
C ILE A 150 -5.20 7.27 20.18
N PHE A 151 -4.05 6.99 20.80
CA PHE A 151 -3.93 6.09 21.96
C PHE A 151 -3.90 6.86 23.28
N THR A 152 -4.85 7.76 23.48
CA THR A 152 -5.12 8.46 24.75
C THR A 152 -6.56 8.21 25.18
N CYS A 153 -6.91 8.55 26.42
CA CYS A 153 -8.26 8.32 26.92
C CYS A 153 -9.27 9.30 26.32
N GLU A 154 -8.83 10.52 26.01
CA GLU A 154 -9.64 11.66 25.58
C GLU A 154 -9.82 11.71 24.06
N ALA A 155 -8.84 11.19 23.28
CA ALA A 155 -8.91 11.24 21.83
C ALA A 155 -10.10 10.42 21.29
N PRO A 156 -10.89 10.97 20.35
CA PRO A 156 -11.91 10.19 19.67
C PRO A 156 -11.31 9.14 18.72
N LEU A 157 -12.12 8.17 18.34
CA LEU A 157 -11.81 7.16 17.33
C LEU A 157 -11.94 7.74 15.92
N LEU A 158 -11.36 7.04 14.93
CA LEU A 158 -11.51 7.36 13.52
C LEU A 158 -12.96 7.12 13.08
N ALA A 159 -13.52 8.06 12.34
CA ALA A 159 -14.84 7.88 11.72
C ALA A 159 -14.76 6.82 10.61
N TYR A 160 -15.83 6.05 10.44
CA TYR A 160 -15.96 5.10 9.33
C TYR A 160 -16.50 5.79 8.07
N PRO A 161 -15.99 5.45 6.87
CA PRO A 161 -16.55 5.92 5.62
C PRO A 161 -18.02 5.46 5.43
N PRO A 162 -18.87 6.25 4.75
CA PRO A 162 -20.21 5.82 4.36
C PRO A 162 -20.16 4.52 3.53
N VAL A 163 -21.13 3.63 3.76
CA VAL A 163 -21.21 2.32 3.09
C VAL A 163 -21.37 2.45 1.58
N GLU A 164 -22.06 3.49 1.13
CA GLU A 164 -22.33 3.78 -0.27
C GLU A 164 -21.05 4.06 -1.05
N MET A 165 -19.98 4.47 -0.38
CA MET A 165 -18.69 4.76 -0.99
C MET A 165 -18.07 3.55 -1.71
N GLN A 166 -18.47 2.34 -1.32
CA GLN A 166 -18.00 1.11 -1.96
C GLN A 166 -18.45 1.00 -3.41
N ALA A 167 -19.64 1.52 -3.70
CA ALA A 167 -20.26 1.49 -5.03
C ALA A 167 -19.73 2.59 -5.96
N GLU A 168 -19.00 3.59 -5.44
CA GLU A 168 -18.51 4.70 -6.25
C GLU A 168 -17.35 4.27 -7.17
N ASP A 169 -17.38 4.71 -8.41
CA ASP A 169 -16.40 4.42 -9.48
C ASP A 169 -15.29 5.48 -9.59
N TRP A 170 -15.22 6.44 -8.67
CA TRP A 170 -14.21 7.48 -8.71
C TRP A 170 -13.72 7.85 -7.32
N GLY A 171 -12.62 8.60 -7.29
CA GLY A 171 -12.22 9.28 -6.07
C GLY A 171 -11.40 10.55 -6.25
N VAL A 172 -11.18 11.27 -5.15
CA VAL A 172 -10.46 12.57 -5.15
C VAL A 172 -9.47 12.65 -4.01
N ASN A 173 -8.24 13.06 -4.32
CA ASN A 173 -7.22 13.45 -3.34
C ASN A 173 -6.60 14.78 -3.76
N GLY A 174 -6.99 15.87 -3.09
CA GLY A 174 -6.63 17.23 -3.50
C GLY A 174 -7.06 17.49 -4.96
N PRO A 175 -6.15 17.94 -5.85
CA PRO A 175 -6.47 18.20 -7.27
C PRO A 175 -6.56 16.94 -8.14
N LYS A 176 -6.21 15.76 -7.60
CA LYS A 176 -6.17 14.51 -8.39
C LYS A 176 -7.51 13.79 -8.33
N VAL A 177 -8.03 13.43 -9.49
CA VAL A 177 -9.20 12.55 -9.66
C VAL A 177 -8.74 11.15 -10.04
N PHE A 178 -9.12 10.17 -9.23
CA PHE A 178 -8.92 8.75 -9.46
C PHE A 178 -10.17 8.16 -10.10
N ASP A 179 -9.96 7.21 -10.98
CA ASP A 179 -11.00 6.50 -11.70
C ASP A 179 -10.84 5.03 -11.34
N TYR A 180 -11.86 4.46 -10.69
CA TYR A 180 -11.91 3.09 -10.24
C TYR A 180 -12.81 2.31 -11.18
N SER A 181 -12.34 2.16 -12.42
CA SER A 181 -13.13 1.62 -13.53
C SER A 181 -13.52 0.16 -13.33
N SER A 182 -12.68 -0.63 -12.66
CA SER A 182 -12.97 -2.04 -12.34
C SER A 182 -13.57 -2.22 -10.95
N GLU A 183 -14.49 -3.18 -10.83
CA GLU A 183 -15.08 -3.57 -9.55
C GLU A 183 -14.05 -4.15 -8.58
N GLN A 184 -13.04 -4.84 -9.10
CA GLN A 184 -11.91 -5.34 -8.33
C GLN A 184 -11.12 -4.19 -7.70
N GLU A 185 -10.81 -3.14 -8.47
CA GLU A 185 -10.07 -1.99 -7.93
C GLU A 185 -10.88 -1.27 -6.85
N ARG A 186 -12.19 -1.10 -7.07
CA ARG A 186 -13.12 -0.59 -6.06
C ARG A 186 -13.04 -1.42 -4.77
N GLN A 187 -13.18 -2.74 -4.87
CA GLN A 187 -13.08 -3.64 -3.72
C GLN A 187 -11.75 -3.49 -2.97
N ARG A 188 -10.63 -3.48 -3.69
CA ARG A 188 -9.29 -3.35 -3.11
C ARG A 188 -9.08 -2.03 -2.38
N VAL A 189 -9.48 -0.90 -2.98
CA VAL A 189 -9.37 0.42 -2.35
C VAL A 189 -10.26 0.53 -1.11
N THR A 190 -11.49 0.03 -1.21
CA THR A 190 -12.41 -0.02 -0.06
C THR A 190 -11.84 -0.85 1.07
N PHE A 191 -11.38 -2.07 0.77
CA PHE A 191 -10.77 -2.95 1.75
C PHE A 191 -9.59 -2.23 2.42
N MET A 192 -8.71 -1.66 1.61
CA MET A 192 -7.55 -0.90 2.08
C MET A 192 -7.91 0.21 3.07
N LEU A 193 -8.90 1.03 2.75
CA LEU A 193 -9.31 2.15 3.58
C LEU A 193 -10.00 1.67 4.87
N CYS A 194 -11.00 0.81 4.72
CA CYS A 194 -11.91 0.45 5.80
C CYS A 194 -11.28 -0.56 6.77
N TYR A 195 -10.47 -1.51 6.27
CA TYR A 195 -9.73 -2.43 7.13
C TYR A 195 -8.70 -1.70 8.00
N ALA A 196 -8.00 -0.69 7.45
CA ALA A 196 -7.04 0.10 8.20
C ALA A 196 -7.70 0.93 9.30
N ILE A 197 -8.81 1.62 8.97
CA ILE A 197 -9.62 2.36 9.95
C ILE A 197 -10.10 1.43 11.07
N ASP A 198 -10.67 0.29 10.71
CA ASP A 198 -11.21 -0.66 11.69
C ASP A 198 -10.12 -1.22 12.60
N SER A 199 -8.96 -1.56 12.04
CA SER A 199 -7.82 -2.09 12.80
C SER A 199 -7.26 -1.06 13.78
N VAL A 200 -7.11 0.21 13.37
CA VAL A 200 -6.65 1.28 14.26
C VAL A 200 -7.67 1.55 15.37
N ASN A 201 -8.96 1.59 15.02
CA ASN A 201 -10.02 1.77 16.00
C ASN A 201 -10.11 0.61 17.00
N GLU A 202 -9.94 -0.64 16.55
CA GLU A 202 -9.90 -1.79 17.45
C GLU A 202 -8.74 -1.70 18.43
N ALA A 203 -7.54 -1.34 17.96
CA ALA A 203 -6.37 -1.14 18.82
C ALA A 203 -6.60 0.01 19.82
N ALA A 204 -7.18 1.13 19.38
CA ALA A 204 -7.48 2.26 20.25
C ALA A 204 -8.54 1.92 21.30
N ARG A 205 -9.60 1.18 20.92
CA ARG A 205 -10.61 0.67 21.87
C ARG A 205 -9.97 -0.28 22.89
N ASP A 206 -9.09 -1.17 22.45
CA ASP A 206 -8.41 -2.12 23.34
C ASP A 206 -7.49 -1.41 24.33
N TYR A 207 -6.72 -0.41 23.87
CA TYR A 207 -5.94 0.46 24.74
C TYR A 207 -6.81 1.15 25.79
N LYS A 208 -7.92 1.78 25.36
CA LYS A 208 -8.83 2.50 26.27
C LYS A 208 -9.44 1.58 27.32
N ARG A 209 -9.90 0.38 26.94
CA ARG A 209 -10.45 -0.60 27.89
C ARG A 209 -9.46 -1.02 28.98
N ARG A 210 -8.16 -1.09 28.66
CA ARG A 210 -7.13 -1.56 29.60
C ARG A 210 -6.54 -0.46 30.47
N ASN A 211 -6.55 0.79 29.98
CA ASN A 211 -5.77 1.87 30.57
C ASN A 211 -6.60 3.09 31.00
N CYS A 212 -7.87 3.18 30.62
CA CYS A 212 -8.71 4.35 30.89
C CYS A 212 -9.87 4.05 31.85
N GLY A 213 -10.39 5.11 32.46
CA GLY A 213 -11.61 5.07 33.28
C GLY A 213 -12.90 5.00 32.45
N PRO A 214 -14.07 5.04 33.11
CA PRO A 214 -15.37 4.97 32.44
C PRO A 214 -15.64 6.15 31.47
N ASP A 215 -14.96 7.28 31.67
CA ASP A 215 -15.12 8.50 30.87
C ASP A 215 -14.26 8.50 29.58
N ALA A 216 -13.66 7.37 29.23
CA ALA A 216 -12.87 7.26 27.99
C ALA A 216 -13.72 7.59 26.77
N ASN A 217 -13.17 8.38 25.85
CA ASN A 217 -13.85 8.79 24.63
C ASN A 217 -13.85 7.64 23.60
N TYR A 218 -15.03 7.11 23.28
CA TYR A 218 -15.24 6.08 22.26
C TYR A 218 -15.94 6.61 20.99
N GLU A 219 -16.13 7.93 20.87
CA GLU A 219 -16.82 8.55 19.75
C GLU A 219 -16.01 8.44 18.45
N GLU A 220 -16.66 8.04 17.35
CA GLU A 220 -16.04 7.80 16.05
C GLU A 220 -16.14 9.03 15.14
N THR A 221 -15.41 10.08 15.48
CA THR A 221 -15.59 11.42 14.87
C THR A 221 -14.40 11.90 14.05
N VAL A 222 -13.21 11.30 14.17
CA VAL A 222 -12.01 11.77 13.48
C VAL A 222 -12.03 11.37 12.00
N ARG A 223 -12.22 12.34 11.10
CA ARG A 223 -12.02 12.17 9.66
C ARG A 223 -10.57 12.48 9.29
N MET A 224 -9.92 11.60 8.52
CA MET A 224 -8.51 11.75 8.11
C MET A 224 -8.32 12.71 6.91
N HIS A 225 -8.97 13.87 6.95
CA HIS A 225 -8.87 14.92 5.93
C HIS A 225 -7.54 15.70 6.07
N ASP A 226 -7.08 16.29 4.98
CA ASP A 226 -5.90 17.17 4.95
C ASP A 226 -6.19 18.52 5.62
N LYS A 227 -5.18 19.29 6.02
CA LYS A 227 -5.37 20.73 6.26
C LYS A 227 -5.40 21.55 4.95
N ARG A 228 -5.45 20.89 3.79
CA ARG A 228 -5.48 21.51 2.46
C ARG A 228 -6.92 21.63 1.96
N GLU A 229 -7.21 22.74 1.28
CA GLU A 229 -8.55 23.10 0.80
C GLU A 229 -9.32 21.95 0.15
N ILE A 230 -10.57 21.79 0.57
CA ILE A 230 -11.57 20.96 -0.09
C ILE A 230 -11.69 21.46 -1.54
N VAL A 231 -11.42 20.59 -2.50
CA VAL A 231 -11.66 20.90 -3.92
C VAL A 231 -13.15 20.70 -4.13
N SER A 232 -13.85 21.78 -4.48
CA SER A 232 -15.30 21.74 -4.64
C SER A 232 -15.73 20.65 -5.64
N SER A 233 -16.89 20.06 -5.41
CA SER A 233 -17.51 19.07 -6.30
C SER A 233 -17.64 19.55 -7.75
N ALA A 234 -17.74 20.87 -7.98
CA ALA A 234 -17.72 21.50 -9.29
C ALA A 234 -16.36 21.31 -10.01
N LYS A 235 -15.23 21.60 -9.33
CA LYS A 235 -13.89 21.40 -9.88
C LYS A 235 -13.60 19.92 -10.17
N VAL A 236 -14.16 19.01 -9.37
CA VAL A 236 -14.09 17.55 -9.61
C VAL A 236 -14.84 17.16 -10.90
N ARG A 237 -16.05 17.72 -11.14
CA ARG A 237 -16.82 17.48 -12.37
C ARG A 237 -16.09 18.01 -13.61
N GLU A 238 -15.47 19.19 -13.52
CA GLU A 238 -14.64 19.75 -14.59
C GLU A 238 -13.44 18.87 -14.92
N ALA A 239 -12.72 18.38 -13.89
CA ALA A 239 -11.60 17.48 -14.07
C ALA A 239 -12.01 16.13 -14.71
N ARG A 240 -13.19 15.59 -14.37
CA ARG A 240 -13.75 14.39 -15.03
C ARG A 240 -14.04 14.66 -16.51
N ALA A 241 -14.70 15.77 -16.83
CA ALA A 241 -15.00 16.15 -18.20
C ALA A 241 -13.71 16.30 -19.03
N ALA A 242 -12.69 16.94 -18.47
CA ALA A 242 -11.40 17.12 -19.12
C ALA A 242 -10.65 15.79 -19.34
N LYS A 243 -10.71 14.85 -18.39
CA LYS A 243 -10.10 13.51 -18.54
C LYS A 243 -10.83 12.67 -19.59
N ALA A 244 -12.16 12.68 -19.58
CA ALA A 244 -12.98 11.98 -20.57
C ALA A 244 -12.70 12.49 -21.99
N ALA A 245 -12.63 13.81 -22.18
CA ALA A 245 -12.28 14.43 -23.46
C ALA A 245 -10.88 14.03 -23.95
N LYS A 246 -9.88 13.98 -23.05
CA LYS A 246 -8.52 13.52 -23.39
C LYS A 246 -8.46 12.05 -23.80
N ASN A 247 -9.24 11.19 -23.14
CA ASN A 247 -9.29 9.76 -23.48
C ASN A 247 -9.97 9.54 -24.84
N ALA A 248 -11.08 10.22 -25.11
CA ALA A 248 -11.77 10.17 -26.40
C ALA A 248 -10.84 10.64 -27.55
N ALA A 249 -10.12 11.75 -27.36
CA ALA A 249 -9.15 12.24 -28.35
C ALA A 249 -7.97 11.27 -28.59
N LYS A 250 -7.62 10.44 -27.59
CA LYS A 250 -6.55 9.42 -27.72
C LYS A 250 -7.01 8.17 -28.47
N GLU A 251 -8.31 7.89 -28.49
CA GLU A 251 -8.89 6.78 -29.25
C GLU A 251 -9.06 7.13 -30.74
N GLU A 252 -9.25 8.42 -31.06
CA GLU A 252 -9.36 8.91 -32.45
C GLU A 252 -8.00 9.11 -33.16
N GLY A 253 -6.91 9.31 -32.41
CA GLY A 253 -5.56 9.57 -32.94
C GLY A 253 -4.65 8.34 -33.09
N GLY A 254 -5.21 7.16 -33.31
CA GLY A 254 -4.51 5.88 -33.24
C GLY A 254 -3.29 5.74 -34.15
N ASP A 255 -2.09 5.94 -33.58
CA ASP A 255 -0.92 5.12 -33.91
C ASP A 255 -0.14 4.80 -32.63
N ARG A 256 -0.40 3.61 -32.06
CA ARG A 256 0.31 3.12 -30.87
C ARG A 256 1.62 2.50 -31.32
N MET A 257 2.72 3.23 -31.16
CA MET A 257 4.05 2.65 -31.11
C MET A 257 4.08 1.60 -29.98
N ARG A 258 4.05 0.32 -30.35
CA ARG A 258 4.21 -0.81 -29.43
C ARG A 258 5.63 -0.78 -28.89
N ILE A 259 5.78 -0.58 -27.59
CA ILE A 259 6.99 -1.02 -26.89
C ILE A 259 6.85 -2.54 -26.70
N PRO A 260 7.71 -3.38 -27.29
CA PRO A 260 7.62 -4.82 -27.09
C PRO A 260 8.12 -5.19 -25.70
N GLY A 261 7.33 -6.00 -24.99
CA GLY A 261 7.78 -6.80 -23.85
C GLY A 261 7.51 -6.22 -22.47
N PHE A 262 6.23 -6.16 -22.08
CA PHE A 262 5.73 -6.43 -20.73
C PHE A 262 4.30 -6.98 -20.85
#